data_AF-A0A7U9MXL9-F1
#
_entry.id   AF-A0A7U9MXL9-F1
#
_cell.length_a   1.000
_cell.length_b   1.000
_cell.length_c   1.000
_cell.angle_alpha   90.00
_cell.angle_beta   90.00
_cell.angle_gamma   90.00
#
_symmetry.space_group_name_H-M   'P 1'
#
loop_
_entity.id
_entity.type
_entity.pdbx_description
1 polymer ?
#
loop_
_entity_poly.entity_id
_entity_poly.type
_entity_poly.pdbx_seq_one_letter_code
_entity_poly.pdbx_strand_id
1 'polypeptide(L)'
;MESRNLTVYSGTTAAYNVIPKIILQGNWLGELGFSIGDKVTVSCQPDRLIIERIAGEQEQQTQETKPADSRRRGKAGKNGRY
;
A
#
# COMPACT_ATOMS: atom_id res chain seq x y z
N MET A 1 -25.62 -0.90 -4.61
CA MET A 1 -24.67 0.19 -4.32
C MET A 1 -24.67 0.35 -2.81
N GLU A 2 -23.56 0.06 -2.14
CA GLU A 2 -23.47 0.27 -0.69
C GLU A 2 -23.04 1.72 -0.45
N SER A 3 -23.86 2.48 0.26
CA SER A 3 -23.60 3.89 0.58
C SER A 3 -23.15 3.98 2.03
N ARG A 4 -22.02 4.66 2.28
CA ARG A 4 -21.49 4.90 3.61
C ARG A 4 -21.54 6.39 3.91
N ASN A 5 -22.16 6.74 5.03
CA ASN A 5 -22.21 8.11 5.51
C ASN A 5 -20.92 8.41 6.28
N LEU A 6 -20.24 9.49 5.91
CA LEU A 6 -19.01 9.94 6.57
C LEU A 6 -19.20 11.35 7.10
N THR A 7 -18.51 11.65 8.19
CA THR A 7 -18.50 12.98 8.78
C THR A 7 -17.34 13.79 8.19
N VAL A 8 -17.63 15.05 7.84
CA VAL A 8 -16.58 16.03 7.52
C VAL A 8 -16.01 16.55 8.83
N TYR A 9 -14.69 16.42 8.99
CA TYR A 9 -13.96 16.89 10.16
C TYR A 9 -13.20 18.17 9.84
N SER A 10 -12.82 18.92 10.88
CA SER A 10 -11.82 19.97 10.76
C SER A 10 -10.42 19.37 10.65
N GLY A 11 -9.68 19.75 9.62
CA GLY A 11 -8.23 19.57 9.50
C GLY A 11 -7.51 20.90 9.70
N THR A 12 -6.22 20.83 10.02
CA THR A 12 -5.36 22.00 10.17
C THR A 12 -4.26 21.95 9.12
N THR A 13 -4.02 23.05 8.44
CA THR A 13 -2.88 23.20 7.52
C THR A 13 -1.61 23.60 8.26
N ALA A 14 -0.45 23.53 7.61
CA ALA A 14 0.82 24.01 8.19
C ALA A 14 0.78 25.50 8.61
N ALA A 15 -0.11 26.29 8.02
CA ALA A 15 -0.34 27.69 8.35
C ALA A 15 -1.41 27.89 9.46
N TYR A 16 -1.79 26.83 10.17
CA TYR A 16 -2.84 26.83 11.21
C TYR A 16 -4.24 27.23 10.76
N ASN A 17 -4.50 27.26 9.44
CA ASN A 17 -5.85 27.46 8.93
C ASN A 17 -6.68 26.19 9.09
N VAL A 18 -7.91 26.35 9.58
CA VAL A 18 -8.90 25.27 9.66
C VAL A 18 -9.49 25.02 8.27
N ILE A 19 -9.45 23.77 7.83
CA ILE A 19 -9.94 23.33 6.52
C ILE A 19 -10.87 22.12 6.67
N PRO A 20 -11.83 21.92 5.76
CA PRO A 20 -12.63 20.70 5.75
C PRO A 20 -11.76 19.49 5.36
N LYS A 21 -11.94 18.37 6.08
CA LYS A 21 -11.22 17.11 5.87
C LYS A 21 -12.20 15.93 5.93
N ILE A 22 -12.15 15.07 4.92
CA ILE A 22 -12.84 13.78 4.93
C ILE A 22 -11.80 12.68 5.14
N ILE A 23 -12.11 11.69 5.96
CA ILE A 23 -11.24 10.54 6.21
C ILE A 23 -11.91 9.29 5.64
N LEU A 24 -11.24 8.66 4.67
CA LEU A 24 -11.65 7.40 4.07
C LEU A 24 -10.78 6.29 4.66
N GLN A 25 -11.30 5.59 5.67
CA GLN A 25 -10.58 4.52 6.35
C GLN A 25 -11.50 3.34 6.64
N GLY A 26 -10.97 2.12 6.49
CA GLY A 26 -11.63 0.88 6.88
C GLY A 26 -11.31 -0.27 5.93
N ASN A 27 -11.54 -1.51 6.38
CA ASN A 27 -11.31 -2.73 5.60
C ASN A 27 -12.10 -2.72 4.28
N TRP A 28 -13.24 -2.02 4.27
CA TRP A 28 -14.09 -1.88 3.10
C TRP A 28 -13.41 -1.20 1.90
N LEU A 29 -12.38 -0.36 2.11
CA LEU A 29 -11.59 0.17 0.99
C LEU A 29 -10.83 -0.96 0.28
N GLY A 30 -10.28 -1.90 1.06
CA GLY A 30 -9.61 -3.09 0.55
C GLY A 30 -10.57 -4.01 -0.20
N GLU A 31 -11.79 -4.19 0.31
CA GLU A 31 -12.85 -4.96 -0.36
C GLU A 31 -13.27 -4.35 -1.71
N LEU A 32 -13.19 -3.02 -1.84
CA LEU A 32 -13.38 -2.31 -3.12
C LEU A 32 -12.17 -2.37 -4.06
N GLY A 33 -11.06 -2.96 -3.62
CA GLY A 33 -9.84 -3.12 -4.40
C GLY A 33 -8.84 -1.97 -4.27
N PHE A 34 -8.97 -1.09 -3.27
CA PHE A 34 -7.94 -0.11 -2.95
C PHE A 34 -6.90 -0.72 -2.02
N SER A 35 -5.64 -0.71 -2.43
CA SER A 35 -4.51 -1.19 -1.65
C SER A 35 -3.62 -0.05 -1.18
N ILE A 36 -2.84 -0.29 -0.13
CA ILE A 36 -1.82 0.64 0.34
C ILE A 36 -0.79 0.83 -0.77
N GLY A 37 -0.55 2.09 -1.16
CA GLY A 37 0.35 2.43 -2.27
C GLY A 37 -0.37 2.69 -3.59
N ASP A 38 -1.67 2.38 -3.70
CA ASP A 38 -2.46 2.72 -4.88
C ASP A 38 -2.55 4.25 -5.05
N LYS A 39 -2.36 4.70 -6.28
CA LYS A 39 -2.65 6.08 -6.66
C LYS A 39 -4.11 6.20 -7.06
N VAL A 40 -4.75 7.29 -6.63
CA VAL A 40 -6.16 7.56 -6.91
C VAL A 40 -6.32 8.94 -7.54
N THR A 41 -7.27 9.07 -8.44
CA THR A 41 -7.74 10.35 -8.99
C THR A 41 -9.02 10.74 -8.26
N VAL A 42 -9.11 12.01 -7.88
CA VAL A 42 -10.33 12.60 -7.30
C VAL A 42 -10.87 13.64 -8.26
N SER A 43 -12.04 13.37 -8.80
CA SER A 43 -12.78 14.30 -9.66
C SER A 43 -13.76 15.11 -8.80
N CYS A 44 -13.57 16.43 -8.78
CA CYS A 44 -14.43 17.36 -8.05
C CYS A 44 -15.56 17.88 -8.94
N GLN A 45 -16.80 17.59 -8.56
CA GLN A 45 -18.02 18.13 -9.15
C GLN A 45 -18.75 19.00 -8.10
N PRO A 46 -19.70 19.86 -8.49
CA PRO A 46 -20.33 20.83 -7.58
C PRO A 46 -20.80 20.27 -6.23
N ASP A 47 -21.40 19.07 -6.22
CA ASP A 47 -21.92 18.42 -5.00
C ASP A 47 -21.43 16.98 -4.82
N ARG A 48 -20.39 16.60 -5.56
CA ARG A 48 -19.94 15.21 -5.61
C ARG A 48 -18.43 15.11 -5.80
N LEU A 49 -17.83 14.19 -5.06
CA LEU A 49 -16.48 13.71 -5.30
C LEU A 49 -16.57 12.30 -5.88
N ILE A 50 -15.85 12.05 -6.97
CA ILE A 50 -15.69 10.71 -7.54
C ILE A 50 -14.22 10.32 -7.37
N ILE A 51 -13.99 9.19 -6.70
CA ILE A 51 -12.65 8.66 -6.43
C ILE A 51 -12.47 7.41 -7.25
N GLU A 52 -11.46 7.41 -8.11
CA GLU A 52 -11.15 6.32 -9.03
C GLU A 52 -9.69 5.92 -8.86
N ARG A 53 -9.40 4.62 -8.94
CA ARG A 53 -8.02 4.14 -8.93
C ARG A 53 -7.35 4.47 -10.26
N ILE A 54 -6.12 4.97 -10.22
CA ILE A 54 -5.33 5.20 -11.42
C ILE A 54 -4.81 3.85 -11.90
N ALA A 55 -5.23 3.41 -13.08
CA ALA A 55 -4.65 2.27 -13.77
C ALA A 55 -3.30 2.68 -14.38
N GLY A 56 -2.31 2.94 -13.54
CA GLY A 56 -0.90 3.10 -13.94
C GLY A 56 -0.20 1.75 -13.82
N GLU A 57 0.55 1.38 -14.85
CA GLU A 57 1.20 0.07 -15.03
C GLU A 57 1.82 -0.48 -13.74
N GLN A 58 1.26 -1.60 -13.27
CA GLN A 58 1.92 -2.47 -12.32
C GLN A 58 3.13 -3.05 -13.07
N GLU A 59 4.31 -2.44 -12.89
CA GLU A 59 5.55 -3.07 -13.28
C GLU A 59 5.65 -4.39 -12.50
N GLN A 60 5.61 -5.48 -13.26
CA GLN A 60 5.61 -6.85 -12.78
C GLN A 60 6.90 -7.08 -11.99
N GLN A 61 6.85 -6.93 -10.66
CA GLN A 61 7.92 -7.44 -9.81
C GLN A 61 7.74 -8.96 -9.68
N THR A 62 8.23 -9.67 -10.69
CA THR A 62 8.41 -11.11 -10.71
C THR A 62 9.19 -11.53 -9.46
N GLN A 63 8.53 -12.30 -8.60
CA GLN A 63 9.16 -12.99 -7.49
C GLN A 63 10.04 -14.12 -8.06
N GLU A 64 11.32 -13.84 -8.35
CA GLU A 64 12.33 -14.91 -8.45
C GLU A 64 12.69 -15.36 -7.02
N THR A 65 11.96 -16.34 -6.50
CA THR A 65 12.47 -17.21 -5.44
C THR A 65 13.58 -18.08 -6.03
N LYS A 66 14.84 -17.68 -5.87
CA LYS A 66 15.99 -18.58 -6.07
C LYS A 66 16.25 -19.34 -4.76
N PRO A 67 16.06 -20.67 -4.70
CA PRO A 67 16.49 -21.43 -3.54
C PRO A 67 18.02 -21.44 -3.46
N ALA A 68 18.53 -21.17 -2.26
CA ALA A 68 19.94 -21.18 -1.94
C ALA A 68 20.52 -22.61 -1.97
N ASP A 69 20.99 -23.08 -3.12
CA ASP A 69 21.90 -24.24 -3.20
C ASP A 69 23.33 -23.78 -2.91
N SER A 70 23.71 -23.75 -1.62
CA SER A 70 25.11 -23.59 -1.24
C SER A 70 25.74 -24.96 -0.97
N ARG A 71 26.16 -25.63 -2.04
CA ARG A 71 27.13 -26.73 -1.99
C ARG A 71 28.43 -26.27 -1.33
N ARG A 72 28.58 -26.46 -0.02
CA ARG A 72 29.88 -26.36 0.66
C ARG A 72 30.64 -27.68 0.50
N ARG A 73 31.44 -27.71 -0.56
CA ARG A 73 32.49 -28.70 -0.82
C ARG A 73 33.66 -28.46 0.14
N GLY A 74 33.83 -29.38 1.09
CA GLY A 74 35.11 -29.91 1.58
C GLY A 74 36.08 -29.01 2.37
N LYS A 75 36.44 -29.46 3.58
CA LYS A 75 37.84 -29.54 3.99
C LYS A 75 38.05 -30.60 5.07
N ALA A 76 38.63 -31.73 4.67
CA ALA A 76 39.22 -32.70 5.59
C ALA A 76 40.48 -32.08 6.20
N GLY A 77 40.51 -31.97 7.52
CA GLY A 77 41.68 -31.58 8.31
C GLY A 77 41.81 -32.55 9.47
N LYS A 78 42.89 -33.32 9.47
CA LYS A 78 43.22 -34.39 10.40
C LYS A 78 43.67 -33.85 11.77
N ASN A 79 43.75 -34.79 12.73
CA ASN A 79 44.50 -34.81 13.99
C ASN A 79 43.74 -34.21 15.19
N GLY A 80 43.52 -34.89 16.32
CA GLY A 80 44.09 -36.12 16.87
C GLY A 80 44.72 -35.82 18.23
N ARG A 81 44.35 -36.59 19.28
CA ARG A 81 45.00 -36.76 20.61
C ARG A 81 45.10 -35.47 21.45
N TYR A 82 44.72 -35.41 22.73
CA TYR A 82 44.69 -36.36 23.84
C TYR A 82 43.47 -36.09 24.71
#